data_AF-A0A649UZF0-F1
#
_entry.id   AF-A0A649UZF0-F1
#
_cell.length_a   1.000
_cell.length_b   1.000
_cell.length_c   1.000
_cell.angle_alpha   90.00
_cell.angle_beta   90.00
_cell.angle_gamma   90.00
#
_symmetry.space_group_name_H-M   'P 1'
#
loop_
_entity.id
_entity.type
_entity.pdbx_description
1 polymer ?
#
loop_
_entity_poly.entity_id
_entity_poly.type
_entity_poly.pdbx_seq_one_letter_code
_entity_poly.pdbx_strand_id
1 'polypeptide(L)'
;GNFNFCNPTRILFGKGTIADLGKYLPEDKHFIICYGGGSIKRNGVYDQVVKTLGKRKYEEFGGIEPNPDYETLMKCVDRCKQLGVDNVYLLSVGGGSVADG
;
A
#
# COMPACT_ATOMS: atom_id res chain seq x y z
N GLY A 1 13.36 5.42 -22.99
CA GLY A 1 12.30 4.41 -23.01
C GLY A 1 11.07 5.03 -22.38
N ASN A 2 9.91 4.93 -23.04
CA ASN A 2 8.68 5.51 -22.51
C ASN A 2 8.03 4.51 -21.57
N PHE A 3 7.75 4.90 -20.33
CA PHE A 3 6.93 4.13 -19.40
C PHE A 3 5.63 4.89 -19.14
N ASN A 4 4.52 4.16 -19.12
CA ASN A 4 3.22 4.69 -18.72
C ASN A 4 2.97 4.18 -17.31
N PHE A 5 2.97 5.08 -16.33
CA PHE A 5 2.70 4.77 -14.93
C PHE A 5 1.35 5.37 -14.55
N CYS A 6 0.33 4.53 -14.54
CA CYS A 6 -0.95 4.86 -13.93
C CYS A 6 -0.86 4.41 -12.48
N ASN A 7 -0.90 5.35 -11.54
CA ASN A 7 -0.80 5.04 -10.13
C ASN A 7 -2.20 5.14 -9.48
N PRO A 8 -2.97 4.05 -9.34
CA PRO A 8 -4.18 4.05 -8.53
C PRO A 8 -3.89 4.09 -7.02
N THR A 9 -2.61 4.25 -6.61
CA THR A 9 -2.21 4.30 -5.19
C THR A 9 -2.99 5.37 -4.44
N ARG A 10 -3.71 4.92 -3.42
CA ARG A 10 -4.28 5.81 -2.42
C ARG A 10 -3.31 5.89 -1.25
N ILE A 11 -2.76 7.08 -1.05
CA ILE A 11 -1.88 7.38 0.08
C ILE A 11 -2.76 7.71 1.28
N LEU A 12 -2.55 7.00 2.39
CA LEU A 12 -3.29 7.23 3.62
C LEU A 12 -2.36 7.79 4.69
N PHE A 13 -2.72 8.98 5.16
CA PHE A 13 -1.97 9.71 6.16
C PHE A 13 -2.89 10.11 7.32
N GLY A 14 -2.38 9.99 8.54
CA GLY A 14 -3.03 10.52 9.75
C GLY A 14 -3.92 9.55 10.54
N LYS A 15 -4.14 9.89 11.81
CA LYS A 15 -4.98 9.15 12.76
C LYS A 15 -6.44 9.48 12.48
N GLY A 16 -7.25 8.48 12.11
CA GLY A 16 -8.70 8.64 11.89
C GLY A 16 -9.16 8.62 10.42
N THR A 17 -8.25 8.65 9.44
CA THR A 17 -8.59 8.60 8.01
C THR A 17 -8.96 7.20 7.51
N ILE A 18 -8.72 6.16 8.33
CA ILE A 18 -8.94 4.76 7.95
C ILE A 18 -10.41 4.34 8.13
N ALA A 19 -11.17 4.99 9.01
CA ALA A 19 -12.53 4.55 9.37
C ALA A 19 -13.51 4.53 8.17
N ASP A 20 -13.35 5.46 7.22
CA ASP A 20 -14.19 5.54 6.02
C ASP A 20 -13.55 4.93 4.77
N LEU A 21 -12.30 4.48 4.86
CA LEU A 21 -11.52 4.00 3.72
C LEU A 21 -12.23 2.88 2.96
N GLY A 22 -12.84 1.93 3.68
CA GLY A 22 -13.46 0.74 3.09
C GLY A 22 -14.55 1.04 2.08
N LYS A 23 -15.18 2.22 2.17
CA LYS A 23 -16.21 2.68 1.23
C LYS A 23 -15.66 3.01 -0.16
N TYR A 24 -14.36 3.31 -0.23
CA TYR A 24 -13.68 3.72 -1.45
C TYR A 24 -12.79 2.62 -2.02
N LEU A 25 -12.71 1.46 -1.34
CA LEU A 25 -11.87 0.36 -1.77
C LEU A 25 -12.65 -0.58 -2.70
N PRO A 26 -12.11 -0.88 -3.90
CA PRO A 26 -12.73 -1.85 -4.79
C PRO A 26 -12.82 -3.23 -4.11
N GLU A 27 -13.84 -4.01 -4.46
CA GLU A 27 -14.06 -5.34 -3.86
C GLU A 27 -13.30 -6.46 -4.60
N ASP A 28 -12.98 -6.24 -5.87
CA ASP A 28 -12.43 -7.22 -6.81
C ASP A 28 -10.90 -7.18 -6.91
N LYS A 29 -10.23 -6.30 -6.16
CA LYS A 29 -8.77 -6.14 -6.22
C LYS A 29 -8.02 -6.93 -5.16
N HIS A 30 -6.78 -7.27 -5.50
CA HIS A 30 -5.77 -7.75 -4.58
C HIS A 30 -5.02 -6.55 -4.00
N PHE A 31 -5.06 -6.37 -2.68
CA PHE A 31 -4.42 -5.25 -2.02
C PHE A 31 -2.97 -5.55 -1.67
N ILE A 32 -2.05 -4.63 -1.96
CA ILE A 32 -0.68 -4.69 -1.41
C ILE A 32 -0.53 -3.53 -0.45
N ILE A 33 -0.35 -3.85 0.84
CA ILE A 33 -0.18 -2.87 1.90
C ILE A 33 1.30 -2.52 1.98
N CYS A 34 1.65 -1.34 1.47
CA CYS A 34 3.01 -0.82 1.43
C CYS A 34 3.30 0.01 2.70
N TYR A 35 4.37 -0.31 3.43
CA TYR A 35 4.75 0.45 4.62
C TYR A 35 6.25 0.39 4.92
N GLY A 36 6.75 1.39 5.65
CA GLY A 36 8.17 1.48 6.02
C GLY A 36 8.56 0.66 7.26
N GLY A 37 9.24 1.31 8.22
CA GLY A 37 9.82 0.68 9.43
C GLY A 37 8.84 0.12 10.48
N GLY A 38 7.61 -0.23 10.09
CA GLY A 38 6.65 -0.95 10.92
C GLY A 38 6.04 -0.13 12.07
N SER A 39 6.24 1.19 12.12
CA SER A 39 5.58 2.07 13.11
C SER A 39 4.06 1.94 13.07
N ILE A 40 3.50 1.63 11.90
CA ILE A 40 2.07 1.41 11.68
C ILE A 40 1.51 0.18 12.41
N LYS A 41 2.35 -0.82 12.72
CA LYS A 41 1.96 -1.99 13.51
C LYS A 41 1.93 -1.66 15.00
N ARG A 42 2.83 -0.79 15.46
CA ARG A 42 2.91 -0.36 16.87
C ARG A 42 1.80 0.60 17.28
N ASN A 43 1.34 1.45 16.35
CA ASN A 43 0.33 2.47 16.63
C ASN A 43 -1.11 2.02 16.30
N GLY A 44 -1.32 0.76 15.90
CA GLY A 44 -2.63 0.17 15.59
C GLY A 44 -3.22 0.58 14.23
N VAL A 45 -2.49 1.34 13.40
CA VAL A 45 -2.92 1.75 12.05
C VAL A 45 -3.03 0.54 11.13
N TYR A 46 -2.08 -0.39 11.19
CA TYR A 46 -2.11 -1.64 10.42
C TYR A 46 -3.39 -2.44 10.73
N ASP A 47 -3.74 -2.59 12.00
CA ASP A 47 -4.93 -3.34 12.42
C ASP A 47 -6.22 -2.69 11.90
N GLN A 48 -6.28 -1.36 11.92
CA GLN A 48 -7.41 -0.62 11.35
C GLN A 48 -7.53 -0.84 9.83
N VAL A 49 -6.40 -0.88 9.11
CA VAL A 49 -6.38 -1.13 7.66
C VAL A 49 -6.85 -2.55 7.36
N VAL A 50 -6.29 -3.57 8.01
CA VAL A 50 -6.68 -4.97 7.82
C VAL A 50 -8.16 -5.18 8.16
N LYS A 51 -8.63 -4.58 9.26
CA LYS A 51 -10.05 -4.60 9.63
C LYS A 51 -10.94 -4.00 8.55
N THR A 52 -10.48 -2.95 7.89
CA THR A 52 -11.21 -2.26 6.81
C THR A 52 -11.25 -3.10 5.52
N LEU A 53 -10.16 -3.82 5.22
CA LEU A 53 -10.11 -4.72 4.07
C LEU A 53 -11.08 -5.89 4.21
N GLY A 54 -11.30 -6.38 5.42
CA GLY A 54 -12.27 -7.44 5.71
C GLY A 54 -11.88 -8.76 5.03
N LYS A 55 -12.74 -9.26 4.14
CA LYS A 55 -12.52 -10.54 3.42
C LYS A 55 -11.70 -10.38 2.12
N ARG A 56 -11.29 -9.16 1.77
CA ARG A 56 -10.51 -8.89 0.55
C ARG A 56 -9.14 -9.56 0.64
N LYS A 57 -8.59 -9.95 -0.51
CA LYS A 57 -7.24 -10.52 -0.58
C LYS A 57 -6.22 -9.42 -0.39
N TYR A 58 -5.23 -9.65 0.46
CA TYR A 58 -4.15 -8.70 0.66
C TYR A 58 -2.81 -9.39 0.93
N GLU A 59 -1.74 -8.69 0.59
CA GLU A 59 -0.35 -9.01 0.89
C GLU A 59 0.33 -7.79 1.51
N GLU A 60 1.42 -8.03 2.23
CA GLU A 60 2.21 -6.98 2.87
C GLU A 60 3.50 -6.73 2.09
N PHE A 61 3.79 -5.46 1.83
CA PHE A 61 5.07 -5.00 1.31
C PHE A 61 5.69 -4.01 2.31
N GLY A 62 6.29 -4.58 3.36
CA GLY A 62 6.90 -3.84 4.45
C GLY A 62 8.39 -3.55 4.23
N GLY A 63 8.94 -2.66 5.05
CA GLY A 63 10.38 -2.39 5.08
C GLY A 63 10.86 -1.35 4.07
N ILE A 64 9.94 -0.56 3.49
CA ILE A 64 10.29 0.55 2.59
C ILE A 64 11.09 1.60 3.36
N GLU A 65 12.33 1.82 2.96
CA GLU A 65 13.20 2.81 3.56
C GLU A 65 12.68 4.24 3.29
N PRO A 66 12.96 5.23 4.16
CA PRO A 66 12.57 6.63 3.94
C PRO A 66 13.09 7.21 2.61
N ASN A 67 14.24 6.72 2.14
CA ASN A 67 14.75 6.89 0.79
C ASN A 67 14.78 5.50 0.15
N PRO A 68 13.69 5.09 -0.53
CA PRO A 68 13.59 3.71 -1.02
C PRO A 68 14.62 3.47 -2.11
N ASP A 69 15.39 2.40 -1.96
CA ASP A 69 16.26 1.94 -3.03
C ASP A 69 15.44 1.45 -4.22
N TYR A 70 15.95 1.69 -5.43
CA TYR A 70 15.32 1.25 -6.67
C TYR A 70 15.02 -0.26 -6.66
N GLU A 71 15.90 -1.06 -6.06
CA GLU A 71 15.70 -2.51 -5.93
C GLU A 71 14.47 -2.87 -5.08
N THR A 72 14.21 -2.13 -4.00
CA THR A 72 13.05 -2.35 -3.14
C THR A 72 11.77 -2.05 -3.92
N LEU A 73 11.72 -0.92 -4.63
CA LEU A 73 10.56 -0.56 -5.46
C LEU A 73 10.32 -1.59 -6.58
N MET A 74 11.39 -2.07 -7.22
CA MET A 74 11.30 -3.06 -8.28
C MET A 74 10.71 -4.40 -7.80
N LYS A 75 11.02 -4.84 -6.58
CA LYS A 75 10.38 -6.04 -5.98
C LYS A 75 8.87 -5.88 -5.87
N CYS A 76 8.38 -4.71 -5.47
CA CYS A 76 6.94 -4.44 -5.43
C CYS A 76 6.34 -4.44 -6.84
N VAL A 77 7.00 -3.80 -7.80
CA VAL A 77 6.56 -3.75 -9.20
C VAL A 77 6.48 -5.15 -9.82
N ASP A 78 7.49 -5.99 -9.59
CA ASP A 78 7.50 -7.35 -10.10
C ASP A 78 6.41 -8.20 -9.46
N ARG A 79 6.11 -7.97 -8.18
CA ARG A 79 4.96 -8.60 -7.51
C ARG A 79 3.64 -8.17 -8.14
N CYS A 80 3.46 -6.88 -8.43
CA CYS A 80 2.27 -6.38 -9.13
C CYS A 80 2.12 -7.02 -10.51
N LYS A 81 3.21 -7.16 -11.26
CA LYS A 81 3.20 -7.82 -12.58
C LYS A 81 2.80 -9.29 -12.50
N GLN A 82 3.29 -10.02 -11.50
CA GLN A 82 2.92 -11.42 -11.28
C GLN A 82 1.44 -11.61 -10.96
N LEU A 83 0.84 -10.65 -10.24
CA LEU A 83 -0.59 -10.67 -9.89
C LEU A 83 -1.50 -10.09 -11.00
N GLY A 84 -0.91 -9.46 -12.01
CA GLY A 84 -1.61 -8.66 -13.02
C GLY A 84 -1.86 -7.24 -12.50
N VAL A 85 -1.22 -6.25 -13.12
CA VAL A 85 -1.22 -4.86 -12.64
C VAL A 85 -2.63 -4.26 -12.51
N ASP A 86 -3.56 -4.64 -13.38
CA ASP A 86 -4.95 -4.18 -13.34
C ASP A 86 -5.76 -4.79 -12.18
N ASN A 87 -5.27 -5.88 -11.59
CA ASN A 87 -5.91 -6.58 -10.48
C ASN A 87 -5.38 -6.13 -9.11
N VAL A 88 -4.33 -5.31 -9.09
CA VAL A 88 -3.66 -4.91 -7.86
C VAL A 88 -4.07 -3.49 -7.44
N TYR A 89 -4.30 -3.31 -6.15
CA TYR A 89 -4.51 -2.01 -5.54
C TYR A 89 -3.41 -1.76 -4.50
N LEU A 90 -2.56 -0.76 -4.75
CA LEU A 90 -1.49 -0.38 -3.82
C LEU A 90 -2.06 0.53 -2.73
N LEU A 91 -1.85 0.12 -1.47
CA LEU A 91 -2.27 0.86 -0.29
C LEU A 91 -1.05 1.28 0.51
N SER A 92 -0.63 2.53 0.35
CA SER A 92 0.53 3.06 1.05
C SER A 92 0.14 3.63 2.41
N VAL A 93 0.72 3.09 3.48
CA VAL A 93 0.37 3.38 4.87
C VAL A 93 1.62 3.76 5.65
N GLY A 94 1.70 5.00 6.13
CA GLY A 94 2.92 5.47 6.79
C GLY A 94 2.83 6.86 7.41
N GLY A 95 3.98 7.29 7.95
CA GLY A 95 4.26 8.69 8.31
C GLY A 95 4.84 9.45 7.11
N GLY A 96 5.05 10.77 7.24
CA GLY A 96 5.17 11.73 6.13
C GLY A 96 6.29 11.49 5.11
N SER A 97 7.18 10.52 5.34
CA SER A 97 8.26 10.13 4.42
C SER A 97 7.88 9.04 3.42
N VAL A 98 6.76 8.33 3.61
CA VAL A 98 6.32 7.22 2.72
C VAL A 98 5.62 7.73 1.45
N ALA A 99 5.24 9.01 1.41
CA ALA A 99 4.54 9.63 0.29
C ALA A 99 5.47 10.28 -0.75
N ASP A 100 6.75 10.49 -0.43
CA ASP A 100 7.76 11.10 -1.32
C ASP A 100 8.53 10.07 -2.17
N GLY A 101 8.23 8.77 -2.04
CA GLY A 101 8.87 7.66 -2.76
C GLY A 101 7.95 6.93 -3.73
#